data_AF-A0A4Q3TDS3-F1
#
_entry.id   AF-A0A4Q3TDS3-F1
#
_cell.length_a   1.000
_cell.length_b   1.000
_cell.length_c   1.000
_cell.angle_alpha   90.00
_cell.angle_beta   90.00
_cell.angle_gamma   90.00
#
_symmetry.space_group_name_H-M   'P 1'
#
loop_
_entity.id
_entity.type
_entity.pdbx_description
1 polymer ?
#
loop_
_entity_poly.entity_id
_entity_poly.type
_entity_poly.pdbx_seq_one_letter_code
_entity_poly.pdbx_strand_id
1 'polypeptide(L)'
;MTTTTHLQRRTVLAAAAASAALPLAAWAQGAPIKIGSTLALTGPLSATAQVHKLVGEIYVEDLNRRGGLLGRKVEWILKDDQSKADLARTLYEQLLTSDKVDLLMGPYATGAILSAVGVAQRYDKVLV
;
A
#
# COMPACT_ATOMS: atom_id res chain seq x y z
N MET A 1 -18.48 -46.70 46.12
CA MET A 1 -18.32 -46.72 44.64
C MET A 1 -17.70 -45.40 44.23
N THR A 2 -16.38 -45.36 44.08
CA THR A 2 -15.60 -44.20 43.65
C THR A 2 -14.78 -44.65 42.44
N THR A 3 -15.15 -44.18 41.25
CA THR A 3 -14.41 -44.49 40.02
C THR A 3 -13.52 -43.31 39.68
N THR A 4 -12.20 -43.49 39.83
CA THR A 4 -11.19 -42.48 39.52
C THR A 4 -10.71 -42.71 38.08
N THR A 5 -11.00 -41.77 37.18
CA THR A 5 -10.61 -41.85 35.76
C THR A 5 -9.14 -41.46 35.61
N HIS A 6 -8.28 -42.44 35.29
CA HIS A 6 -6.86 -42.20 34.96
C HIS A 6 -6.73 -41.64 33.53
N LEU A 7 -6.69 -40.32 33.39
CA LEU A 7 -6.23 -39.69 32.14
C LEU A 7 -4.73 -39.98 31.95
N GLN A 8 -4.40 -40.78 30.95
CA GLN A 8 -3.03 -41.19 30.66
C GLN A 8 -2.18 -40.00 30.20
N ARG A 9 -1.05 -39.77 30.88
CA ARG A 9 -0.06 -38.70 30.57
C ARG A 9 0.44 -38.69 29.11
N ARG A 10 0.25 -39.78 28.36
CA ARG A 10 0.65 -39.94 26.96
C ARG A 10 -0.20 -39.12 25.98
N THR A 11 -1.49 -38.92 26.24
CA THR A 11 -2.35 -38.08 25.39
C THR A 11 -2.06 -36.60 25.52
N VAL A 12 -1.47 -36.16 26.65
CA VAL A 12 -1.07 -34.76 26.87
C VAL A 12 0.18 -34.41 26.06
N LEU A 13 1.12 -35.35 25.89
CA LEU A 13 2.36 -35.11 25.14
C LEU A 13 2.15 -35.06 23.61
N ALA A 14 1.19 -35.83 23.07
CA ALA A 14 0.85 -35.78 21.65
C ALA A 14 0.14 -34.48 21.25
N ALA A 15 -0.65 -33.89 22.15
CA ALA A 15 -1.30 -32.60 21.94
C ALA A 15 -0.32 -31.40 21.97
N ALA A 16 0.83 -31.54 22.64
CA ALA A 16 1.85 -30.49 22.73
C ALA A 16 2.76 -30.40 21.47
N ALA A 17 2.88 -31.48 20.69
CA ALA A 17 3.66 -31.48 19.45
C ALA A 17 2.88 -30.91 18.25
N ALA A 18 1.54 -31.00 18.27
CA ALA A 18 0.69 -30.47 17.20
C ALA A 18 0.48 -28.94 17.28
N SER A 19 0.74 -28.33 18.44
CA SER A 19 0.64 -26.88 18.64
C SER A 19 1.90 -26.10 18.25
N ALA A 20 3.01 -26.77 17.91
CA ALA A 20 4.26 -26.14 17.47
C ALA A 20 4.31 -25.88 15.95
N ALA A 21 3.35 -26.38 15.18
CA ALA A 21 3.22 -26.12 13.74
C ALA A 21 2.33 -24.91 13.42
N LEU A 22 2.28 -23.92 14.32
CA LEU A 22 1.75 -22.60 13.95
C LEU A 22 2.59 -22.08 12.79
N PRO A 23 1.98 -21.58 11.71
CA PRO A 23 2.73 -21.11 10.56
C PRO A 23 3.59 -19.93 11.01
N LEU A 24 4.90 -20.17 11.12
CA LEU A 24 5.95 -19.13 11.18
C LEU A 24 5.86 -18.16 9.98
N ALA A 25 5.03 -18.46 8.97
CA ALA A 25 4.71 -17.57 7.86
C ALA A 25 3.88 -16.34 8.26
N ALA A 26 3.29 -16.31 9.46
CA ALA A 26 2.61 -15.13 9.99
C ALA A 26 3.57 -14.15 10.71
N TRP A 27 4.90 -14.27 10.48
CA TRP A 27 5.86 -13.27 10.92
C TRP A 27 5.61 -11.96 10.18
N ALA A 28 4.77 -11.12 10.81
CA ALA A 28 4.71 -9.68 10.69
C ALA A 28 5.06 -9.13 9.29
N GLN A 29 4.13 -9.20 8.35
CA GLN A 29 4.21 -8.31 7.20
C GLN A 29 4.31 -6.88 7.75
N GLY A 30 5.45 -6.22 7.55
CA GLY A 30 5.67 -4.84 8.00
C GLY A 30 4.55 -3.91 7.50
N ALA A 31 4.46 -2.71 8.08
CA ALA A 31 3.44 -1.72 7.70
C ALA A 31 3.29 -1.60 6.16
N PRO A 32 2.11 -1.31 5.60
CA PRO A 32 1.97 -1.19 4.15
C PRO A 32 2.98 -0.22 3.54
N ILE A 33 3.43 -0.49 2.31
CA ILE A 33 4.19 0.47 1.51
C ILE A 33 3.20 1.46 0.92
N LYS A 34 3.30 2.72 1.31
CA LYS A 34 2.43 3.80 0.83
C LYS A 34 3.01 4.42 -0.43
N ILE A 35 2.25 4.36 -1.51
CA ILE A 35 2.60 5.03 -2.77
C ILE A 35 1.65 6.22 -2.94
N GLY A 36 2.22 7.42 -3.05
CA GLY A 36 1.47 8.65 -3.28
C GLY A 36 1.47 9.08 -4.74
N SER A 37 0.32 9.52 -5.25
CA SER A 37 0.23 10.16 -6.57
C SER A 37 -0.97 11.11 -6.65
N THR A 38 -0.99 11.95 -7.68
CA THR A 38 -2.21 12.64 -8.10
C THR A 38 -2.66 12.16 -9.47
N LEU A 39 -3.97 12.23 -9.72
CA LEU A 39 -4.54 12.16 -11.05
C LEU A 39 -5.57 13.28 -11.19
N ALA A 40 -5.79 13.73 -12.42
CA ALA A 40 -6.81 14.69 -12.76
C ALA A 40 -8.20 14.06 -12.77
N LEU A 41 -8.67 13.53 -11.63
CA LEU A 41 -9.94 12.81 -11.52
C LEU A 41 -11.15 13.69 -11.85
N THR A 42 -11.00 15.01 -11.69
CA THR A 42 -11.92 16.01 -12.20
C THR A 42 -11.25 17.00 -13.17
N GLY A 43 -12.07 17.76 -13.89
CA GLY A 43 -11.61 18.74 -14.87
C GLY A 43 -11.39 18.16 -16.28
N PRO A 44 -10.73 18.92 -17.17
CA PRO A 44 -10.62 18.60 -18.60
C PRO A 44 -9.92 17.29 -18.93
N LEU A 45 -9.04 16.80 -18.05
CA LEU A 45 -8.25 15.58 -18.28
C LEU A 45 -8.87 14.32 -17.63
N SER A 46 -10.07 14.45 -17.05
CA SER A 46 -10.72 13.39 -16.26
C SER A 46 -10.98 12.10 -17.01
N ALA A 47 -11.38 12.17 -18.28
CA ALA A 47 -11.62 10.96 -19.08
C ALA A 47 -10.39 10.04 -19.12
N THR A 48 -9.20 10.60 -19.35
CA THR A 48 -7.94 9.84 -19.33
C THR A 48 -7.57 9.41 -17.91
N ALA A 49 -7.73 10.29 -16.92
CA ALA A 49 -7.39 9.99 -15.53
C ALA A 49 -8.20 8.82 -14.96
N GLN A 50 -9.47 8.66 -15.35
CA GLN A 50 -10.28 7.53 -14.89
C GLN A 50 -9.77 6.18 -15.40
N VAL A 51 -9.22 6.13 -16.62
CA VAL A 51 -8.57 4.93 -17.15
C VAL A 51 -7.32 4.60 -16.32
N HIS A 52 -6.48 5.60 -16.01
CA HIS A 52 -5.31 5.39 -15.15
C HIS A 52 -5.70 4.92 -13.74
N LYS A 53 -6.74 5.51 -13.15
CA LYS A 53 -7.25 5.09 -11.84
C LYS A 53 -7.69 3.64 -11.86
N LEU A 54 -8.52 3.25 -12.83
CA LEU A 54 -9.02 1.88 -12.95
C LEU A 54 -7.87 0.87 -13.07
N VAL A 55 -6.90 1.13 -13.96
CA VAL A 55 -5.76 0.21 -14.15
C VAL A 55 -4.87 0.16 -12.91
N GLY A 56 -4.65 1.29 -12.25
CA GLY A 56 -3.88 1.36 -11.00
C GLY A 56 -4.53 0.57 -9.86
N GLU A 57 -5.84 0.70 -9.69
CA GLU A 57 -6.61 -0.06 -8.68
C GLU A 57 -6.52 -1.57 -8.94
N ILE A 58 -6.74 -2.00 -10.18
CA ILE A 58 -6.62 -3.42 -10.59
C ILE A 58 -5.20 -3.93 -10.31
N TYR A 59 -4.18 -3.15 -10.64
CA TYR A 59 -2.78 -3.55 -10.42
C TYR A 59 -2.44 -3.67 -8.94
N VAL A 60 -2.85 -2.71 -8.11
CA VAL A 60 -2.61 -2.75 -6.65
C VAL A 60 -3.32 -3.94 -6.02
N GLU A 61 -4.54 -4.25 -6.46
CA GLU A 61 -5.27 -5.44 -6.03
C GLU A 61 -4.53 -6.73 -6.39
N ASP A 62 -4.13 -6.90 -7.66
CA ASP A 62 -3.40 -8.09 -8.11
C ASP A 62 -2.06 -8.25 -7.38
N LEU A 63 -1.30 -7.16 -7.26
CA LEU A 63 -0.02 -7.13 -6.58
C LEU A 63 -0.17 -7.59 -5.13
N ASN A 64 -1.15 -7.05 -4.41
CA ASN A 64 -1.41 -7.41 -3.02
C ASN A 64 -1.88 -8.85 -2.87
N ARG A 65 -2.70 -9.35 -3.80
CA ARG A 65 -3.13 -10.76 -3.84
C ARG A 65 -1.95 -11.71 -4.04
N ARG A 66 -0.88 -11.26 -4.72
CA ARG A 66 0.36 -12.01 -4.96
C ARG A 66 1.42 -11.86 -3.87
N GLY A 67 1.03 -11.36 -2.69
CA GLY A 67 1.93 -11.19 -1.55
C GLY A 67 2.50 -9.77 -1.39
N GLY A 68 2.09 -8.84 -2.25
CA GLY A 68 2.49 -7.43 -2.18
C GLY A 68 3.89 -7.16 -2.72
N LEU A 69 4.40 -5.96 -2.42
CA LEU A 69 5.74 -5.53 -2.81
C LEU A 69 6.72 -5.83 -1.68
N LEU A 70 7.74 -6.64 -1.97
CA LEU A 70 8.73 -7.08 -0.97
C LEU A 70 8.07 -7.76 0.26
N GLY A 71 6.96 -8.48 0.04
CA GLY A 71 6.19 -9.14 1.10
C GLY A 71 5.27 -8.23 1.92
N ARG A 72 5.23 -6.92 1.62
CA ARG A 72 4.37 -5.93 2.29
C ARG A 72 3.22 -5.53 1.38
N LYS A 73 2.03 -5.34 1.93
CA LYS A 73 0.91 -4.77 1.17
C LYS A 73 1.26 -3.38 0.66
N VAL A 74 0.77 -3.03 -0.52
CA VAL A 74 0.83 -1.70 -1.10
C VAL A 74 -0.49 -0.98 -0.83
N GLU A 75 -0.39 0.25 -0.35
CA GLU A 75 -1.51 1.18 -0.22
C GLU A 75 -1.29 2.34 -1.20
N TRP A 76 -2.23 2.53 -2.13
CA TRP A 76 -2.16 3.61 -3.09
C TRP A 76 -2.97 4.82 -2.61
N ILE A 77 -2.27 5.89 -2.25
CA ILE A 77 -2.85 7.15 -1.80
C ILE A 77 -2.95 8.08 -3.01
N LEU A 78 -4.15 8.13 -3.58
CA LEU A 78 -4.47 8.91 -4.76
C LEU A 78 -5.25 10.17 -4.39
N LYS A 79 -4.81 11.33 -4.90
CA LYS A 79 -5.52 12.62 -4.74
C LYS A 79 -5.94 13.19 -6.09
N ASP A 80 -7.06 13.91 -6.11
CA ASP A 80 -7.54 14.62 -7.30
C ASP A 80 -6.86 15.99 -7.44
N ASP A 81 -6.05 16.15 -8.49
CA ASP A 81 -5.40 17.44 -8.81
C ASP A 81 -6.25 18.37 -9.68
N GLN A 82 -7.46 17.94 -10.08
CA GLN A 82 -8.43 18.75 -10.82
C GLN A 82 -7.88 19.31 -12.15
N SER A 83 -6.88 18.65 -12.76
CA SER A 83 -6.15 19.15 -13.94
C SER A 83 -5.37 20.46 -13.69
N LYS A 84 -5.00 20.76 -12.44
CA LYS A 84 -4.32 22.00 -12.04
C LYS A 84 -2.90 21.72 -11.55
N ALA A 85 -1.91 22.24 -12.25
CA ALA A 85 -0.49 21.98 -11.95
C ALA A 85 -0.03 22.55 -10.60
N ASP A 86 -0.57 23.69 -10.21
CA ASP A 86 -0.36 24.35 -8.92
C ASP A 86 -0.99 23.55 -7.77
N LEU A 87 -2.18 22.98 -7.98
CA LEU A 87 -2.78 22.07 -7.00
C LEU A 87 -1.97 20.77 -6.87
N ALA A 88 -1.52 20.18 -7.98
CA ALA A 88 -0.65 19.00 -7.97
C ALA A 88 0.58 19.23 -7.09
N ARG A 89 1.28 20.37 -7.24
CA ARG A 89 2.43 20.74 -6.38
C ARG A 89 2.08 20.67 -4.89
N THR A 90 0.99 21.29 -4.46
CA THR A 90 0.54 21.27 -3.06
C THR A 90 0.18 19.87 -2.58
N LEU A 91 -0.48 19.07 -3.41
CA LEU A 91 -0.86 17.71 -3.07
C LEU A 91 0.35 16.79 -2.93
N TYR A 92 1.39 16.94 -3.75
CA TYR A 92 2.66 16.19 -3.60
C TYR A 92 3.40 16.57 -2.31
N GLU A 93 3.39 17.85 -1.91
CA GLU A 93 3.92 18.26 -0.60
C GLU A 93 3.13 17.61 0.54
N GLN A 94 1.80 17.55 0.44
CA GLN A 94 0.95 16.87 1.42
C GLN A 94 1.22 15.36 1.49
N LEU A 95 1.37 14.69 0.34
CA LEU A 95 1.69 13.27 0.27
C LEU A 95 2.97 12.94 1.05
N LEU A 96 3.98 13.79 0.94
CA LEU A 96 5.26 13.59 1.63
C LEU A 96 5.20 13.96 3.12
N THR A 97 4.53 15.05 3.47
CA THR A 97 4.57 15.62 4.82
C THR A 97 3.48 15.06 5.75
N SER A 98 2.24 15.05 5.28
CA SER A 98 1.06 14.66 6.07
C SER A 98 0.79 13.18 5.93
N ASP A 99 0.70 12.69 4.69
CA ASP A 99 0.37 11.28 4.43
C ASP A 99 1.58 10.37 4.64
N LYS A 100 2.78 10.95 4.60
CA LYS A 100 4.09 10.30 4.81
C LYS A 100 4.26 9.07 3.91
N VAL A 101 4.04 9.25 2.62
CA VAL A 101 4.20 8.17 1.64
C VAL A 101 5.66 7.75 1.50
N ASP A 102 5.87 6.46 1.22
CA ASP A 102 7.19 5.87 1.04
C ASP A 102 7.75 6.19 -0.35
N LEU A 103 6.89 6.15 -1.36
CA LEU A 103 7.23 6.32 -2.78
C LEU A 103 6.27 7.30 -3.45
N LEU A 104 6.76 7.99 -4.49
CA LEU A 104 5.94 8.84 -5.35
C LEU A 104 5.82 8.24 -6.74
N MET A 105 4.59 8.21 -7.25
CA MET A 105 4.27 7.94 -8.65
C MET A 105 3.80 9.23 -9.31
N GLY A 106 4.26 9.48 -10.53
CA GLY A 106 4.00 10.68 -11.30
C GLY A 106 2.53 10.87 -11.66
N PRO A 107 2.09 12.14 -11.81
CA PRO A 107 0.74 12.44 -12.22
C PRO A 107 0.61 12.35 -13.75
N TYR A 108 -0.59 12.61 -14.26
CA TYR A 108 -0.82 12.73 -15.69
C TYR A 108 -0.66 14.19 -16.18
N ALA A 109 -0.13 14.34 -17.40
CA ALA A 109 0.17 15.58 -18.13
C ALA A 109 1.41 16.37 -17.68
N THR A 110 2.10 16.95 -18.66
CA THR A 110 3.42 17.61 -18.49
C THR A 110 3.45 18.66 -17.39
N GLY A 111 2.43 19.51 -17.29
CA GLY A 111 2.39 20.57 -16.28
C GLY A 111 2.37 20.03 -14.85
N ALA A 112 1.53 19.02 -14.58
CA ALA A 112 1.47 18.37 -13.27
C ALA A 112 2.75 17.59 -12.98
N ILE A 113 3.32 16.91 -13.99
CA ILE A 113 4.59 16.17 -13.85
C ILE A 113 5.72 17.11 -13.46
N LEU A 114 5.90 18.23 -14.15
CA LEU A 114 6.96 19.20 -13.83
C LEU A 114 6.78 19.79 -12.41
N SER A 115 5.54 20.07 -12.01
CA SER A 115 5.22 20.48 -10.64
C SER A 115 5.64 19.43 -9.61
N ALA A 116 5.29 18.16 -9.84
CA ALA A 116 5.60 17.05 -8.94
C ALA A 116 7.11 16.79 -8.86
N VAL A 117 7.83 16.82 -9.99
CA VAL A 117 9.29 16.68 -10.05
C VAL A 117 9.96 17.74 -9.17
N GLY A 118 9.52 18.99 -9.28
CA GLY A 118 10.06 20.08 -8.46
C GLY A 118 9.88 19.84 -6.96
N VAL A 119 8.77 19.23 -6.52
CA VAL A 119 8.57 18.84 -5.12
C VAL A 119 9.49 17.67 -4.77
N ALA A 120 9.49 16.59 -5.57
CA ALA A 120 10.26 15.39 -5.31
C ALA A 120 11.76 15.71 -5.15
N GLN A 121 12.31 16.58 -6.00
CA GLN A 121 13.69 17.06 -5.91
C GLN A 121 13.97 17.81 -4.59
N ARG A 122 13.06 18.68 -4.13
CA ARG A 122 13.24 19.42 -2.86
C ARG A 122 13.27 18.50 -1.64
N TYR A 123 12.59 17.36 -1.71
CA TYR A 123 12.50 16.39 -0.61
C TYR A 123 13.45 15.20 -0.77
N ASP A 124 14.34 15.22 -1.77
CA ASP A 124 15.25 14.12 -2.10
C ASP A 124 14.51 12.77 -2.28
N LYS A 125 13.43 12.82 -3.06
CA LYS A 125 12.58 11.67 -3.38
C LYS A 125 12.63 11.35 -4.87
N VAL A 126 12.60 10.06 -5.17
CA VAL A 126 12.40 9.58 -6.54
C VAL A 126 10.92 9.69 -6.89
N LEU A 127 10.64 10.28 -8.05
CA LEU A 127 9.34 10.27 -8.70
C LEU A 127 9.42 9.31 -9.89
N VAL A 128 8.58 8.28 -9.90
CA VAL A 128 8.49 7.29 -10.98
C VAL A 128 7.42 7.68 -11.98
#